data_AF-A0A378UFR7-F1
#
_entry.id   AF-A0A378UFR7-F1
#
_cell.length_a   1.000
_cell.length_b   1.000
_cell.length_c   1.000
_cell.angle_alpha   90.00
_cell.angle_beta   90.00
_cell.angle_gamma   90.00
#
_symmetry.space_group_name_H-M   'P 1'
#
loop_
_entity.id
_entity.type
_entity.pdbx_description
1 polymer ?
#
loop_
_entity_poly.entity_id
_entity_poly.type
_entity_poly.pdbx_seq_one_letter_code
_entity_poly.pdbx_strand_id
1 'polypeptide(L)'
;MPLNWIKPLARVLLVAAAVLAVYFGGRHDGQRLAAAEAEKQMAVMHAAALAVEQDYAAKLADAAAEKQKWYDFAQKQSVDLAAALQQLDAAEAANKKEIPNAIKQDNAGAVPYGGLGDNSLRLYRKSLGYSD
;
A
#
# COMPACT_ATOMS: atom_id res chain seq x y z
N MET A 1 -66.11 24.85 66.86
CA MET A 1 -64.74 24.92 67.45
C MET A 1 -63.76 25.12 66.30
N PRO A 2 -62.92 26.17 66.32
CA PRO A 2 -62.32 26.68 65.10
C PRO A 2 -61.12 25.84 64.63
N LEU A 3 -61.14 25.59 63.33
CA LEU A 3 -60.21 24.83 62.48
C LEU A 3 -58.83 25.54 62.36
N ASN A 4 -58.21 25.94 63.46
CA ASN A 4 -57.04 26.83 63.47
C ASN A 4 -55.68 26.09 63.50
N TRP A 5 -55.69 24.78 63.78
CA TRP A 5 -54.50 23.92 63.85
C TRP A 5 -54.06 23.33 62.49
N ILE A 6 -54.91 23.38 61.47
CA ILE A 6 -54.61 22.86 60.11
C ILE A 6 -53.66 23.79 59.35
N LYS A 7 -53.74 25.11 59.61
CA LYS A 7 -52.91 26.13 58.94
C LYS A 7 -51.39 25.96 59.17
N PRO A 8 -50.88 25.73 60.40
CA PRO A 8 -49.44 25.48 60.59
C PRO A 8 -49.01 24.13 59.99
N LEU A 9 -49.85 23.10 60.05
CA LEU A 9 -49.56 21.79 59.49
C LEU A 9 -49.42 21.85 57.95
N ALA A 10 -50.32 22.59 57.29
CA ALA A 10 -50.26 22.84 55.85
C ALA A 10 -48.98 23.58 55.44
N ARG A 11 -48.51 24.55 56.25
CA ARG A 11 -47.24 25.25 56.00
C ARG A 11 -46.03 24.33 56.10
N VAL A 12 -46.00 23.45 57.11
CA VAL A 12 -44.91 22.47 57.27
C VAL A 12 -44.88 21.49 56.09
N LEU A 13 -46.03 20.99 55.65
CA LEU A 13 -46.10 20.11 54.47
C LEU A 13 -45.65 20.82 53.18
N LEU A 14 -46.00 22.10 53.02
CA LEU A 14 -45.57 22.89 51.86
C LEU A 14 -44.03 23.07 51.83
N VAL A 15 -43.43 23.37 52.97
CA VAL A 15 -41.97 23.48 53.10
C VAL A 15 -41.30 22.14 52.83
N ALA A 16 -41.83 21.05 53.39
CA ALA A 16 -41.30 19.71 53.14
C ALA A 16 -41.38 19.30 51.66
N ALA A 17 -42.50 19.61 50.98
CA ALA A 17 -42.66 19.37 49.56
C ALA A 17 -41.68 20.20 48.71
N ALA A 18 -41.45 21.47 49.08
CA ALA A 18 -40.49 22.33 48.39
C ALA A 18 -39.05 21.81 48.53
N VAL A 19 -38.66 21.34 49.73
CA VAL A 19 -37.34 20.75 49.96
C VAL A 19 -37.14 19.47 49.14
N LEU A 20 -38.15 18.59 49.10
CA LEU A 20 -38.09 17.38 48.28
C LEU A 20 -38.02 17.71 46.78
N ALA A 21 -38.78 18.69 46.30
CA ALA A 21 -38.75 19.12 44.91
C ALA A 21 -37.36 19.65 44.49
N VAL A 22 -36.72 20.45 45.36
CA VAL A 22 -35.35 20.93 45.12
C VAL A 22 -34.34 19.78 45.14
N TYR A 23 -34.47 18.85 46.09
CA TYR A 23 -33.57 17.71 46.20
C TYR A 23 -33.66 16.76 44.98
N PHE A 24 -34.86 16.40 44.56
CA PHE A 24 -35.07 15.53 43.39
C PHE A 24 -34.78 16.24 42.07
N GLY A 25 -35.15 17.52 41.95
CA GLY A 25 -34.86 18.35 40.77
C GLY A 25 -33.35 18.53 40.55
N GLY A 26 -32.61 18.90 41.61
CA GLY A 26 -31.15 19.04 41.54
C GLY A 26 -30.43 17.74 41.19
N ARG A 27 -30.94 16.59 41.66
CA ARG A 27 -30.39 15.28 41.30
C ARG A 27 -30.61 14.94 39.83
N HIS A 28 -31.78 15.28 39.29
CA HIS A 28 -32.12 15.03 37.89
C HIS A 28 -31.28 15.92 36.95
N ASP A 29 -31.10 17.20 37.29
CA ASP A 29 -30.26 18.10 36.50
C ASP A 29 -28.76 17.73 36.58
N GLY A 30 -28.27 17.33 37.75
CA GLY A 30 -26.91 16.83 37.90
C GLY A 30 -26.63 15.58 37.08
N GLN A 31 -27.57 14.64 37.00
CA GLN A 31 -27.45 13.45 36.15
C GLN A 31 -27.43 13.80 34.65
N ARG A 32 -28.26 14.75 34.22
CA ARG A 32 -28.27 15.20 32.81
C ARG A 32 -26.97 15.88 32.40
N LEU A 33 -26.41 16.71 33.28
CA LEU A 33 -25.12 17.35 33.03
C LEU A 33 -23.99 16.32 32.96
N ALA A 34 -23.95 15.38 33.92
CA ALA A 34 -22.96 14.31 33.91
C ALA A 34 -23.08 13.39 32.67
N ALA A 35 -24.31 13.07 32.26
CA ALA A 35 -24.55 12.29 31.04
C ALA A 35 -24.11 13.05 29.78
N ALA A 36 -24.42 14.35 29.68
CA ALA A 36 -24.00 15.18 28.56
C ALA A 36 -22.47 15.35 28.47
N GLU A 37 -21.78 15.44 29.61
CA GLU A 37 -20.31 15.46 29.65
C GLU A 37 -19.71 14.11 29.25
N ALA A 38 -20.28 13.01 29.75
CA ALA A 38 -19.85 11.66 29.39
C ALA A 38 -20.04 11.39 27.88
N GLU A 39 -21.17 11.79 27.30
CA GLU A 39 -21.42 11.65 25.85
C GLU A 39 -20.41 12.43 25.01
N LYS A 40 -20.10 13.67 25.40
CA LYS A 40 -19.06 14.47 24.72
C LYS A 40 -17.70 13.78 24.79
N GLN A 41 -17.34 13.26 25.96
CA GLN A 41 -16.06 12.60 26.14
C GLN A 41 -15.98 11.28 25.36
N MET A 42 -17.06 10.50 25.33
CA MET A 42 -17.15 9.31 24.47
C MET A 42 -17.06 9.66 22.99
N ALA A 43 -17.71 10.74 22.54
CA ALA A 43 -17.62 11.19 21.16
C ALA A 43 -16.19 11.58 20.77
N VAL A 44 -15.46 12.29 21.64
CA VAL A 44 -14.05 12.64 21.42
C VAL A 44 -13.18 11.38 21.37
N MET A 45 -13.39 10.42 22.28
CA MET A 45 -12.65 9.17 22.29
C MET A 45 -12.92 8.33 21.03
N HIS A 46 -14.17 8.23 20.59
CA HIS A 46 -14.52 7.54 19.35
C HIS A 46 -13.91 8.21 18.12
N ALA A 47 -13.96 9.54 18.03
CA ALA A 47 -13.32 10.27 16.94
C ALA A 47 -11.80 10.06 16.92
N ALA A 48 -11.15 10.08 18.10
CA ALA A 48 -9.72 9.82 18.22
C ALA A 48 -9.36 8.37 17.82
N ALA A 49 -10.14 7.38 18.26
CA ALA A 49 -9.94 5.98 17.89
C ALA A 49 -10.07 5.79 16.37
N LEU A 50 -11.10 6.36 15.75
CA LEU A 50 -11.31 6.29 14.30
C LEU A 50 -10.14 6.93 13.53
N ALA A 51 -9.63 8.07 13.99
CA ALA A 51 -8.50 8.75 13.35
C ALA A 51 -7.21 7.90 13.40
N VAL A 52 -6.96 7.23 14.54
CA VAL A 52 -5.80 6.31 14.68
C VAL A 52 -5.95 5.09 13.77
N GLU A 53 -7.14 4.50 13.70
CA GLU A 53 -7.41 3.38 12.79
C GLU A 53 -7.21 3.77 11.32
N GLN A 54 -7.69 4.95 10.93
CA GLN A 54 -7.52 5.47 9.58
C GLN A 54 -6.05 5.74 9.22
N ASP A 55 -5.29 6.36 10.13
CA ASP A 55 -3.86 6.61 9.92
C ASP A 55 -3.07 5.29 9.80
N TYR A 56 -3.40 4.31 10.65
CA TYR A 56 -2.80 2.98 10.58
C TYR A 56 -3.16 2.26 9.27
N ALA A 57 -4.43 2.32 8.85
CA ALA A 57 -4.88 1.75 7.59
C ALA A 57 -4.21 2.40 6.37
N ALA A 58 -4.03 3.73 6.39
CA ALA A 58 -3.32 4.46 5.34
C ALA A 58 -1.86 4.00 5.26
N LYS A 59 -1.15 3.92 6.39
CA LYS A 59 0.23 3.40 6.45
C LYS A 59 0.34 1.97 5.94
N LEU A 60 -0.64 1.12 6.25
CA LEU A 60 -0.69 -0.25 5.77
C LEU A 60 -0.89 -0.30 4.24
N ALA A 61 -1.76 0.55 3.71
CA ALA A 61 -2.02 0.65 2.27
C ALA A 61 -0.77 1.14 1.52
N ASP A 62 -0.09 2.16 2.04
CA ASP A 62 1.17 2.67 1.45
C ASP A 62 2.27 1.60 1.45
N ALA A 63 2.44 0.88 2.58
CA ALA A 63 3.40 -0.22 2.66
C ALA A 63 3.06 -1.37 1.70
N ALA A 64 1.77 -1.69 1.54
CA ALA A 64 1.32 -2.69 0.58
C ALA A 64 1.58 -2.26 -0.87
N ALA A 65 1.33 -0.99 -1.21
CA ALA A 65 1.59 -0.43 -2.52
C ALA A 65 3.09 -0.42 -2.85
N GLU A 66 3.93 -0.06 -1.88
CA GLU A 66 5.39 -0.09 -2.05
C GLU A 66 5.88 -1.53 -2.28
N LYS A 67 5.41 -2.49 -1.47
CA LYS A 67 5.74 -3.91 -1.66
C LYS A 67 5.35 -4.40 -3.05
N GLN A 68 4.14 -4.05 -3.51
CA GLN A 68 3.67 -4.45 -4.85
C GLN A 68 4.55 -3.86 -5.95
N LYS A 69 4.90 -2.57 -5.84
CA LYS A 69 5.78 -1.90 -6.80
C LYS A 69 7.14 -2.60 -6.92
N TRP A 70 7.75 -2.98 -5.79
CA TRP A 70 9.03 -3.69 -5.80
C TRP A 70 8.92 -5.10 -6.37
N TYR A 71 7.81 -5.79 -6.10
CA TYR A 71 7.54 -7.10 -6.67
C TYR A 71 7.40 -7.04 -8.20
N ASP A 72 6.58 -6.12 -8.71
CA ASP A 72 6.36 -5.93 -10.14
C ASP A 72 7.67 -5.54 -10.85
N PHE A 73 8.46 -4.68 -10.22
CA PHE A 73 9.78 -4.30 -10.72
C PHE A 73 10.74 -5.49 -10.81
N ALA A 74 10.83 -6.29 -9.75
CA ALA A 74 11.68 -7.48 -9.74
C ALA A 74 11.24 -8.52 -10.77
N GLN A 75 9.92 -8.69 -10.94
CA GLN A 75 9.38 -9.61 -11.94
C GLN A 75 9.68 -9.13 -13.35
N LYS A 76 9.53 -7.83 -13.63
CA LYS A 76 9.90 -7.24 -14.91
C LYS A 76 11.38 -7.42 -15.22
N GLN A 77 12.26 -7.13 -14.26
CA GLN A 77 13.70 -7.35 -14.44
C GLN A 77 14.02 -8.82 -14.70
N SER A 78 13.34 -9.74 -14.03
CA SER A 78 13.55 -11.18 -14.23
C SER A 78 13.15 -11.62 -15.65
N VAL A 79 12.04 -11.09 -16.16
CA VAL A 79 11.59 -11.34 -17.54
C VAL A 79 12.56 -10.74 -18.56
N ASP A 80 12.97 -9.49 -18.35
CA ASP A 80 13.90 -8.79 -19.24
C ASP A 80 15.27 -9.51 -19.27
N LEU A 81 15.74 -10.00 -18.12
CA LEU A 81 16.97 -10.79 -18.01
C LEU A 81 16.83 -12.14 -18.73
N ALA A 82 15.72 -12.85 -18.54
CA ALA A 82 15.47 -14.11 -19.23
C ALA A 82 15.42 -13.91 -20.75
N ALA A 83 14.79 -12.84 -21.23
CA ALA A 83 14.76 -12.49 -22.65
C ALA A 83 16.16 -12.16 -23.19
N ALA A 84 16.97 -11.40 -22.43
CA ALA A 84 18.35 -11.10 -22.81
C ALA A 84 19.22 -12.36 -22.88
N LEU A 85 19.07 -13.28 -21.92
CA LEU A 85 19.76 -14.57 -21.94
C LEU A 85 19.36 -15.42 -23.15
N GLN A 86 18.07 -15.48 -23.48
CA GLN A 86 17.61 -16.19 -24.68
C GLN A 86 18.19 -15.60 -25.97
N GLN A 87 18.26 -14.28 -26.08
CA GLN A 87 18.89 -13.62 -27.23
C GLN A 87 20.38 -13.93 -27.32
N LEU A 88 21.07 -13.93 -26.18
CA LEU A 88 22.49 -14.27 -26.10
C LEU A 88 22.74 -15.73 -26.51
N ASP A 89 21.93 -16.68 -26.00
CA ASP A 89 22.01 -18.10 -26.37
C ASP A 89 21.75 -18.30 -27.87
N ALA A 90 20.76 -17.60 -28.43
CA ALA A 90 20.46 -17.67 -29.86
C ALA A 90 21.61 -17.10 -30.71
N ALA A 91 22.18 -15.97 -30.31
CA ALA A 91 23.33 -15.37 -30.98
C ALA A 91 24.58 -16.27 -30.90
N GLU A 92 24.84 -16.89 -29.74
CA GLU A 92 25.93 -17.83 -29.57
C GLU A 92 25.76 -19.07 -30.45
N ALA A 93 24.55 -19.64 -30.49
CA ALA A 93 24.23 -20.79 -31.34
C ALA A 93 24.34 -20.47 -32.84
N ALA A 94 23.95 -19.26 -33.25
CA ALA A 94 24.14 -18.77 -34.62
C ALA A 94 25.64 -18.64 -34.94
N ASN A 95 26.41 -17.96 -34.10
CA ASN A 95 27.85 -17.78 -34.29
C ASN A 95 28.61 -19.12 -34.36
N LYS A 96 28.27 -20.08 -33.49
CA LYS A 96 28.83 -21.44 -33.51
C LYS A 96 28.61 -22.17 -34.84
N LYS A 97 27.56 -21.83 -35.60
CA LYS A 97 27.28 -22.37 -36.93
C LYS A 97 27.87 -21.53 -38.05
N GLU A 98 27.75 -20.20 -37.97
CA GLU A 98 28.16 -19.27 -39.03
C GLU A 98 29.69 -19.21 -39.19
N ILE A 99 30.45 -19.21 -38.09
CA ILE A 99 31.93 -19.16 -38.13
C ILE A 99 32.53 -20.34 -38.92
N PRO A 100 32.26 -21.63 -38.57
CA PRO A 100 32.83 -22.75 -39.32
C PRO A 100 32.29 -22.84 -40.75
N ASN A 101 31.06 -22.38 -41.03
CA ASN A 101 30.55 -22.31 -42.39
C ASN A 101 31.28 -21.28 -43.23
N ALA A 102 31.54 -20.08 -42.70
CA ALA A 102 32.31 -19.04 -43.39
C ALA A 102 33.73 -19.54 -43.70
N ILE A 103 34.39 -20.20 -42.74
CA ILE A 103 35.71 -20.81 -42.95
C ILE A 103 35.65 -21.90 -44.04
N LYS A 104 34.63 -22.77 -44.03
CA LYS A 104 34.47 -23.81 -45.07
C LYS A 104 34.26 -23.19 -46.45
N GLN A 105 33.46 -22.13 -46.56
CA GLN A 105 33.20 -21.44 -47.82
C GLN A 105 34.46 -20.75 -48.35
N ASP A 106 35.24 -20.10 -47.49
CA ASP A 106 36.50 -19.48 -47.85
C ASP A 106 37.54 -20.52 -48.33
N ASN A 107 37.45 -21.76 -47.84
CA ASN A 107 38.33 -22.87 -48.22
C ASN A 107 37.77 -23.80 -49.32
N ALA A 108 36.61 -23.49 -49.90
CA ALA A 108 35.97 -24.34 -50.92
C ALA A 108 36.61 -24.21 -52.32
N GLY A 109 37.53 -23.26 -52.53
CA GLY A 109 38.23 -23.04 -53.79
C GLY A 109 39.42 -23.98 -54.04
N ALA A 110 40.03 -23.88 -55.22
CA ALA A 110 41.17 -24.72 -55.62
C ALA A 110 42.45 -24.48 -54.78
N VAL A 111 42.56 -23.32 -54.13
CA VAL A 111 43.63 -22.98 -53.20
C VAL A 111 42.98 -22.60 -51.86
N PRO A 112 43.25 -23.33 -50.77
CA PRO A 112 42.74 -22.97 -49.44
C PRO A 112 43.21 -21.58 -49.01
N TYR A 113 42.32 -20.79 -48.41
CA TYR A 113 42.69 -19.48 -47.84
C TYR A 113 43.42 -19.70 -46.52
N GLY A 114 44.71 -19.34 -46.45
CA GLY A 114 45.55 -19.45 -45.25
C GLY A 114 45.25 -18.43 -44.14
N GLY A 115 44.10 -17.75 -44.20
CA GLY A 115 43.70 -16.66 -43.31
C GLY A 115 42.18 -16.38 -43.40
N LEU A 116 41.74 -15.20 -42.95
CA LEU A 116 40.34 -14.78 -43.08
C LEU A 116 40.02 -14.45 -44.55
N GLY A 117 39.17 -15.26 -45.20
CA GLY A 117 38.65 -14.99 -46.54
C GLY A 117 37.45 -14.03 -46.50
N ASP A 118 36.86 -13.77 -47.67
CA ASP A 118 35.81 -12.76 -47.84
C ASP A 118 34.56 -13.05 -46.99
N ASN A 119 34.15 -14.32 -46.83
CA ASN A 119 32.98 -14.65 -46.02
C ASN A 119 33.26 -14.47 -44.53
N SER A 120 34.45 -14.80 -44.07
CA SER A 120 34.86 -14.59 -42.68
C SER A 120 35.02 -13.10 -42.34
N LEU A 121 35.56 -12.29 -43.27
CA LEU A 121 35.63 -10.82 -43.13
C LEU A 121 34.24 -10.19 -43.08
N ARG A 122 33.31 -10.68 -43.91
CA ARG A 122 31.91 -10.24 -43.89
C ARG A 122 31.25 -10.54 -42.54
N LEU A 123 31.45 -11.74 -42.01
CA LEU A 123 30.94 -12.12 -40.68
C LEU A 123 31.52 -11.23 -39.56
N TYR A 124 32.82 -10.90 -39.62
CA TYR A 124 33.46 -10.00 -38.67
C TYR A 124 32.94 -8.55 -38.76
N ARG A 125 32.72 -8.03 -39.96
CA ARG A 125 32.12 -6.70 -40.14
C ARG A 125 30.70 -6.65 -39.57
N LYS A 126 29.89 -7.68 -39.84
CA LYS A 126 28.54 -7.85 -39.27
C LYS A 126 28.56 -7.87 -37.75
N SER A 127 29.53 -8.54 -37.11
CA SER A 127 29.63 -8.55 -35.63
C SER A 127 30.04 -7.20 -35.03
N LEU A 128 30.70 -6.34 -35.81
CA LEU A 128 31.02 -4.97 -35.42
C LEU A 128 29.88 -3.97 -35.71
N GLY A 129 28.75 -4.43 -36.23
CA GLY A 129 27.58 -3.59 -36.55
C GLY A 129 27.65 -2.92 -37.93
N TYR A 130 28.60 -3.28 -38.78
CA TYR A 130 28.59 -2.88 -40.19
C TYR A 130 27.66 -3.81 -40.96
N SER A 131 26.57 -3.28 -41.50
CA SER A 131 25.80 -3.94 -42.56
C SER A 131 26.56 -3.81 -43.89
N ASP A 132 26.56 -4.88 -44.68
CA ASP A 132 27.24 -5.01 -45.98
C ASP A 132 27.12 -3.78 -46.91
#